data_AF-X6IDD3-F1
#
_entry.id   AF-X6IDD3-F1
#
_cell.length_a   1.000
_cell.length_b   1.000
_cell.length_c   1.000
_cell.angle_alpha   90.00
_cell.angle_beta   90.00
_cell.angle_gamma   90.00
#
_symmetry.space_group_name_H-M   'P 1'
#
loop_
_entity.id
_entity.type
_entity.pdbx_description
1 polymer ?
#
loop_
_entity_poly.entity_id
_entity_poly.type
_entity_poly.pdbx_seq_one_letter_code
_entity_poly.pdbx_strand_id
1 'polypeptide(L)'
;MHRQSNSEIKIMKASGQPNADTGIAKFIDRRIDQLKGRKSQRDIAVEAGFTNVNFVSMLKSGAAKVPFDRVPGLAKALECDPARLFLLALEQYYESSALVAIRQIFGTIVTENEVSWIEALRKASDNADPALTAKRAKILRAIFGKIGPYPGL
;
A
#
# COMPACT_ATOMS: atom_id res chain seq x y z
N MET A 1 -51.13 6.78 2.61
CA MET A 1 -50.06 7.13 3.59
C MET A 1 -49.93 5.99 4.58
N HIS A 2 -48.95 5.11 4.38
CA HIS A 2 -48.57 4.12 5.39
C HIS A 2 -47.04 4.03 5.39
N ARG A 3 -46.46 4.63 6.43
CA ARG A 3 -45.03 4.68 6.73
C ARG A 3 -44.79 3.59 7.78
N GLN A 4 -43.88 2.66 7.47
CA GLN A 4 -43.22 1.64 8.31
C GLN A 4 -43.03 0.42 7.39
N SER A 5 -41.93 -0.29 7.33
CA SER A 5 -40.78 -0.47 8.20
C SER A 5 -39.69 -1.09 7.30
N ASN A 6 -38.47 -0.59 7.33
CA ASN A 6 -37.31 -1.40 6.94
C ASN A 6 -36.09 -0.98 7.76
N SER A 7 -36.32 -0.82 9.05
CA SER A 7 -35.31 -0.57 10.08
C SER A 7 -34.80 -1.90 10.61
N GLU A 8 -34.00 -2.65 9.84
CA GLU A 8 -33.39 -3.88 10.38
C GLU A 8 -32.17 -4.40 9.59
N ILE A 9 -31.13 -3.58 9.42
CA ILE A 9 -29.75 -4.09 9.28
C ILE A 9 -28.83 -3.21 10.14
N LYS A 10 -29.06 -3.24 11.46
CA LYS A 10 -28.06 -2.78 12.43
C LYS A 10 -27.18 -3.97 12.76
N ILE A 11 -26.17 -4.22 11.93
CA ILE A 11 -25.10 -5.17 12.27
C ILE A 11 -24.41 -4.59 13.51
N MET A 12 -24.68 -5.21 14.66
CA MET A 12 -23.95 -5.01 15.90
C MET A 12 -22.50 -5.44 15.66
N LYS A 13 -21.61 -4.48 15.32
CA LYS A 13 -20.17 -4.70 15.46
C LYS A 13 -19.86 -4.75 16.94
N ALA A 14 -19.35 -5.90 17.40
CA ALA A 14 -18.74 -6.08 18.71
C ALA A 14 -17.74 -4.94 18.97
N SER A 15 -17.55 -4.60 20.25
CA SER A 15 -16.81 -3.45 20.80
C SER A 15 -15.32 -3.37 20.44
N GLY A 16 -15.02 -3.30 19.14
CA GLY A 16 -13.71 -3.06 18.53
C GLY A 16 -13.84 -1.93 17.51
N GLN A 17 -12.81 -1.12 17.37
CA GLN A 17 -12.85 0.05 16.52
C GLN A 17 -13.12 -0.32 15.05
N PRO A 18 -13.86 0.52 14.29
CA PRO A 18 -14.50 0.12 13.03
C PRO A 18 -13.53 -0.32 11.92
N ASN A 19 -12.25 0.08 11.99
CA ASN A 19 -11.21 -0.26 11.02
C ASN A 19 -10.02 -1.04 11.62
N ALA A 20 -10.14 -1.58 12.84
CA ALA A 20 -9.03 -2.20 13.56
C ALA A 20 -8.41 -3.39 12.80
N ASP A 21 -9.25 -4.15 12.07
CA ASP A 21 -8.80 -5.34 11.35
C ASP A 21 -8.28 -5.08 9.93
N THR A 22 -8.31 -3.83 9.47
CA THR A 22 -7.91 -3.45 8.11
C THR A 22 -6.42 -3.65 7.87
N GLY A 23 -6.04 -3.95 6.62
CA GLY A 23 -4.64 -4.16 6.24
C GLY A 23 -3.77 -2.95 6.56
N ILE A 24 -4.29 -1.73 6.38
CA ILE A 24 -3.57 -0.50 6.68
C ILE A 24 -3.33 -0.28 8.18
N ALA A 25 -4.29 -0.58 9.06
CA ALA A 25 -4.11 -0.40 10.50
C ALA A 25 -2.98 -1.31 11.02
N LYS A 26 -3.00 -2.59 10.62
CA LYS A 26 -1.96 -3.58 10.92
C LYS A 26 -0.60 -3.19 10.32
N PHE A 27 -0.59 -2.65 9.11
CA PHE A 27 0.63 -2.18 8.45
C PHE A 27 1.25 -1.00 9.20
N ILE A 28 0.46 0.01 9.56
CA ILE A 28 0.91 1.19 10.30
C ILE A 28 1.46 0.79 11.67
N ASP A 29 0.75 -0.08 12.42
CA ASP A 29 1.20 -0.52 13.75
C ASP A 29 2.58 -1.21 13.68
N ARG A 30 2.73 -2.16 12.75
CA ARG A 30 3.99 -2.85 12.51
C ARG A 30 5.10 -1.88 12.09
N ARG A 31 4.79 -0.89 11.25
CA ARG A 31 5.81 0.04 10.76
C ARG A 31 6.28 1.00 11.85
N ILE A 32 5.37 1.47 12.71
CA ILE A 32 5.72 2.25 13.91
C ILE A 32 6.66 1.44 14.81
N ASP A 33 6.37 0.15 15.00
CA ASP A 33 7.22 -0.72 15.82
C ASP A 33 8.64 -0.88 15.25
N GLN A 34 8.78 -1.00 13.93
CA GLN A 34 10.08 -1.06 13.26
C GLN A 34 10.89 0.24 13.34
N LEU A 35 10.22 1.38 13.53
CA LEU A 35 10.85 2.69 13.65
C LEU A 35 11.15 3.07 15.10
N LYS A 36 10.75 2.25 16.09
CA LYS A 36 11.06 2.47 17.49
C LYS A 36 12.57 2.65 17.70
N GLY A 37 12.92 3.63 18.51
CA GLY A 37 14.32 4.03 18.74
C GLY A 37 14.86 5.06 17.73
N ARG A 38 14.21 5.23 16.57
CA ARG A 38 14.55 6.27 15.58
C ARG A 38 13.51 7.38 15.47
N LYS A 39 12.22 7.02 15.52
CA LYS A 39 11.09 7.97 15.47
C LYS A 39 10.03 7.62 16.50
N SER A 40 9.48 8.63 17.17
CA SER A 40 8.29 8.48 18.01
C SER A 40 7.00 8.60 17.20
N GLN A 41 5.86 8.16 17.74
CA GLN A 41 4.54 8.38 17.10
C GLN A 41 4.25 9.87 16.92
N ARG A 42 4.75 10.73 17.83
CA ARG A 42 4.61 12.18 17.75
C ARG A 42 5.40 12.73 16.56
N ASP A 43 6.63 12.28 16.35
CA ASP A 43 7.47 12.70 15.21
C ASP A 43 6.82 12.29 13.89
N ILE A 44 6.32 11.04 13.83
CA ILE A 44 5.59 10.53 12.67
C ILE A 44 4.35 11.38 12.39
N ALA A 45 3.60 11.77 13.42
CA ALA A 45 2.40 12.58 13.25
C ALA A 45 2.71 13.98 12.67
N VAL A 46 3.76 14.62 13.18
CA VAL A 46 4.21 15.94 12.73
C VAL A 46 4.75 15.86 11.29
N GLU A 47 5.59 14.89 10.98
CA GLU A 47 6.16 14.71 9.63
C GLU A 47 5.08 14.36 8.59
N ALA A 48 4.06 13.60 9.00
CA ALA A 48 2.89 13.31 8.17
C ALA A 48 1.94 14.50 8.01
N GLY A 49 2.19 15.61 8.72
CA GLY A 49 1.40 16.84 8.64
C GLY A 49 0.07 16.77 9.38
N PHE A 50 -0.08 15.88 10.37
CA PHE A 50 -1.27 15.84 11.22
C PHE A 50 -1.21 16.90 12.30
N THR A 51 -2.27 17.70 12.43
CA THR A 51 -2.41 18.70 13.50
C THR A 51 -2.54 18.03 14.88
N ASN A 52 -3.16 16.85 14.93
CA ASN A 52 -3.32 16.08 16.17
C ASN A 52 -2.24 15.00 16.27
N VAL A 53 -1.35 15.11 17.26
CA VAL A 53 -0.26 14.16 17.49
C VAL A 53 -0.74 12.74 17.85
N ASN A 54 -1.96 12.60 18.37
CA ASN A 54 -2.57 11.30 18.70
C ASN A 54 -3.23 10.63 17.48
N PHE A 55 -3.28 11.32 16.33
CA PHE A 55 -3.96 10.80 15.15
C PHE A 55 -3.33 9.50 14.64
N VAL A 56 -2.00 9.38 14.73
CA VAL A 56 -1.26 8.15 14.40
C VAL A 56 -1.71 6.97 15.26
N SER A 57 -1.96 7.18 16.55
CA SER A 57 -2.50 6.14 17.43
C SER A 57 -3.92 5.72 17.03
N MET A 58 -4.75 6.67 16.57
CA MET A 58 -6.10 6.36 16.07
C MET A 58 -6.08 5.61 14.73
N LEU A 59 -5.10 5.87 13.86
CA LEU A 59 -4.94 5.15 12.60
C LEU A 59 -4.55 3.68 12.84
N LYS A 60 -3.59 3.43 13.73
CA LYS A 60 -3.13 2.07 14.01
C LYS A 60 -4.14 1.22 14.81
N SER A 61 -4.95 1.86 15.66
CA SER A 61 -6.05 1.19 16.36
C SER A 61 -7.30 1.01 15.50
N GLY A 62 -7.37 1.70 14.35
CA GLY A 62 -8.52 1.67 13.45
C GLY A 62 -9.70 2.56 13.88
N ALA A 63 -9.48 3.51 14.79
CA ALA A 63 -10.46 4.52 15.21
C ALA A 63 -10.76 5.50 14.07
N ALA A 64 -9.76 5.77 13.24
CA ALA A 64 -9.84 6.67 12.10
C ALA A 64 -9.40 5.97 10.82
N LYS A 65 -9.98 6.40 9.71
CA LYS A 65 -9.49 6.03 8.37
C LYS A 65 -8.32 6.94 7.99
N VAL A 66 -7.44 6.45 7.13
CA VAL A 66 -6.31 7.24 6.60
C VAL A 66 -6.83 8.21 5.53
N PRO A 67 -6.69 9.53 5.73
CA PRO A 67 -7.07 10.51 4.72
C PRO A 67 -6.17 10.39 3.48
N PHE A 68 -6.76 10.35 2.29
CA PHE A 68 -6.02 10.18 1.04
C PHE A 68 -5.03 11.32 0.76
N ASP A 69 -5.37 12.56 1.09
CA ASP A 69 -4.50 13.74 0.99
C ASP A 69 -3.27 13.65 1.90
N ARG A 70 -3.32 12.80 2.93
CA ARG A 70 -2.23 12.59 3.90
C ARG A 70 -1.37 11.38 3.61
N VAL A 71 -1.72 10.57 2.62
CA VAL A 71 -0.94 9.38 2.27
C VAL A 71 0.51 9.71 1.87
N PRO A 72 0.81 10.74 1.06
CA PRO A 72 2.20 11.06 0.73
C PRO A 72 3.03 11.45 1.96
N GLY A 73 2.49 12.30 2.84
CA GLY A 73 3.15 12.72 4.07
C GLY A 73 3.34 11.56 5.04
N LEU A 74 2.30 10.74 5.22
CA LEU A 74 2.35 9.56 6.09
C LEU A 74 3.34 8.51 5.57
N ALA A 75 3.40 8.26 4.26
CA ALA A 75 4.34 7.33 3.66
C ALA A 75 5.79 7.75 3.86
N LYS A 76 6.07 9.05 3.69
CA LYS A 76 7.39 9.63 4.00
C LYS A 76 7.75 9.45 5.47
N ALA A 77 6.84 9.81 6.38
CA ALA A 77 7.04 9.71 7.82
C ALA A 77 7.29 8.26 8.28
N LEU A 78 6.55 7.32 7.68
CA LEU A 78 6.68 5.88 7.92
C LEU A 78 7.82 5.24 7.11
N GLU A 79 8.56 6.00 6.30
CA GLU A 79 9.64 5.48 5.44
C GLU A 79 9.17 4.23 4.66
N CYS A 80 8.05 4.36 3.93
CA CYS A 80 7.46 3.30 3.13
C CYS A 80 6.94 3.80 1.77
N ASP A 81 6.68 2.86 0.86
CA ASP A 81 6.15 3.18 -0.46
C ASP A 81 4.72 3.80 -0.38
N PRO A 82 4.51 4.99 -0.97
CA PRO A 82 3.21 5.67 -0.92
C PRO A 82 2.13 4.96 -1.74
N ALA A 83 2.47 4.26 -2.83
CA ALA A 83 1.48 3.54 -3.63
C ALA A 83 0.92 2.34 -2.85
N ARG A 84 1.78 1.63 -2.11
CA ARG A 84 1.40 0.53 -1.22
C ARG A 84 0.51 1.01 -0.10
N LEU A 85 0.89 2.11 0.55
CA LEU A 85 0.09 2.70 1.62
C LEU A 85 -1.27 3.19 1.09
N PHE A 86 -1.30 3.81 -0.09
CA PHE A 86 -2.54 4.25 -0.73
C PHE A 86 -3.48 3.08 -1.03
N LEU A 87 -2.95 1.98 -1.60
CA LEU A 87 -3.75 0.80 -1.89
C LEU A 87 -4.40 0.21 -0.64
N LEU A 88 -3.66 0.16 0.48
CA LEU A 88 -4.20 -0.29 1.76
C LEU A 88 -5.23 0.71 2.34
N ALA A 89 -5.06 2.01 2.08
CA ALA A 89 -6.01 3.04 2.52
C ALA A 89 -7.35 2.90 1.79
N LEU A 90 -7.33 2.59 0.50
CA LEU A 90 -8.54 2.38 -0.30
C LEU A 90 -9.44 1.29 0.29
N GLU A 91 -8.87 0.27 0.95
CA GLU A 91 -9.61 -0.81 1.61
C GLU A 91 -10.57 -0.30 2.70
N GLN A 92 -10.31 0.87 3.27
CA GLN A 92 -11.16 1.47 4.28
C GLN A 92 -12.36 2.22 3.68
N TYR A 93 -12.31 2.57 2.38
CA TYR A 93 -13.30 3.44 1.73
C TYR A 93 -14.16 2.70 0.70
N TYR A 94 -13.63 1.63 0.11
CA TYR A 94 -14.28 0.94 -0.99
C TYR A 94 -14.54 -0.53 -0.65
N GLU A 95 -15.61 -1.08 -1.21
CA GLU A 95 -15.89 -2.51 -1.14
C GLU A 95 -14.90 -3.32 -1.98
N SER A 96 -14.82 -4.63 -1.68
CA SER A 96 -13.86 -5.56 -2.30
C SER A 96 -13.90 -5.56 -3.82
N SER A 97 -15.07 -5.40 -4.45
CA SER A 97 -15.23 -5.36 -5.91
C SER A 97 -14.55 -4.15 -6.56
N ALA A 98 -14.69 -2.96 -5.98
CA ALA A 98 -14.03 -1.74 -6.43
C ALA A 98 -12.51 -1.84 -6.25
N LEU A 99 -12.03 -2.46 -5.17
CA LEU A 99 -10.60 -2.68 -4.96
C LEU A 99 -9.99 -3.66 -5.96
N VAL A 100 -10.75 -4.67 -6.40
CA VAL A 100 -10.35 -5.57 -7.49
C VAL A 100 -10.24 -4.79 -8.79
N ALA A 101 -11.23 -3.96 -9.12
CA ALA A 101 -11.19 -3.11 -10.31
C ALA A 101 -9.99 -2.15 -10.29
N ILE A 102 -9.72 -1.50 -9.15
CA ILE A 102 -8.55 -0.63 -8.98
C ILE A 102 -7.25 -1.41 -9.21
N ARG A 103 -7.10 -2.61 -8.64
CA ARG A 103 -5.91 -3.45 -8.87
C ARG A 103 -5.78 -3.88 -10.34
N GLN A 104 -6.88 -4.18 -11.01
CA GLN A 104 -6.90 -4.55 -12.43
C GLN A 104 -6.58 -3.36 -13.35
N ILE A 105 -7.03 -2.15 -12.99
CA ILE A 105 -6.83 -0.93 -13.78
C ILE A 105 -5.41 -0.36 -13.57
N PHE A 106 -4.87 -0.41 -12.35
CA PHE A 106 -3.59 0.21 -12.00
C PHE A 106 -2.37 -0.75 -11.97
N GLY A 107 -2.54 -2.08 -11.94
CA GLY A 107 -1.44 -3.07 -12.05
C GLY A 107 -0.65 -3.39 -10.76
N THR A 108 0.58 -3.93 -10.90
CA THR A 108 1.50 -4.32 -9.80
C THR A 108 2.26 -3.13 -9.23
N ILE A 109 2.26 -2.99 -7.90
CA ILE A 109 3.09 -2.02 -7.19
C ILE A 109 4.56 -2.42 -7.32
N VAL A 110 5.37 -1.53 -7.89
CA VAL A 110 6.82 -1.71 -8.11
C VAL A 110 7.60 -0.91 -7.07
N THR A 111 8.64 -1.52 -6.50
CA THR A 111 9.58 -0.84 -5.59
C THR A 111 10.42 0.20 -6.34
N GLU A 112 11.01 1.18 -5.64
CA GLU A 112 11.90 2.19 -6.27
C GLU A 112 13.07 1.56 -7.06
N ASN A 113 13.59 0.43 -6.58
CA ASN A 113 14.61 -0.33 -7.29
C ASN A 113 14.03 -0.98 -8.55
N GLU A 114 12.85 -1.59 -8.49
CA GLU A 114 12.17 -2.15 -9.67
C GLU A 114 11.80 -1.07 -10.69
N VAL A 115 11.41 0.13 -10.23
CA VAL A 115 11.25 1.31 -11.10
C VAL A 115 12.56 1.63 -11.81
N SER A 116 13.68 1.63 -11.09
CA SER A 116 15.01 1.86 -11.69
C SER A 116 15.37 0.78 -12.73
N TRP A 117 15.03 -0.48 -12.47
CA TRP A 117 15.20 -1.57 -13.44
C TRP A 117 14.31 -1.39 -14.68
N ILE A 118 13.07 -0.96 -14.51
CA ILE A 118 12.12 -0.68 -15.60
C ILE A 118 12.60 0.50 -16.44
N GLU A 119 13.10 1.57 -15.81
CA GLU A 119 13.66 2.74 -16.51
C GLU A 119 14.92 2.38 -17.31
N ALA A 120 15.82 1.59 -16.72
CA ALA A 120 16.99 1.08 -17.42
C ALA A 120 16.60 0.23 -18.64
N LEU A 121 15.58 -0.62 -18.50
CA LEU A 121 15.05 -1.43 -19.59
C LEU A 121 14.43 -0.56 -20.69
N ARG A 122 13.60 0.41 -20.34
CA ARG A 122 12.98 1.34 -21.30
C ARG A 122 14.03 2.14 -22.06
N LYS A 123 15.07 2.61 -21.39
CA LYS A 123 16.17 3.33 -22.04
C LYS A 123 16.94 2.42 -23.00
N ALA A 124 17.21 1.18 -22.61
CA ALA A 124 17.92 0.20 -23.44
C ALA A 124 17.09 -0.33 -24.62
N SER A 125 15.76 -0.23 -24.55
CA SER A 125 14.85 -0.62 -25.62
C SER A 125 14.41 0.54 -26.51
N ASP A 126 14.98 1.75 -26.36
CA ASP A 126 14.48 2.98 -27.01
C ASP A 126 12.97 3.21 -26.78
N ASN A 127 12.52 2.90 -25.56
CA ASN A 127 11.12 2.88 -25.11
C ASN A 127 10.20 1.89 -25.87
N ALA A 128 10.76 0.97 -26.65
CA ALA A 128 9.99 -0.15 -27.19
C ALA A 128 9.54 -1.11 -26.06
N ASP A 129 8.56 -1.96 -26.36
CA ASP A 129 8.07 -3.02 -25.47
C ASP A 129 8.49 -4.42 -25.98
N PRO A 130 9.77 -4.81 -25.79
CA PRO A 130 10.29 -6.02 -26.37
C PRO A 130 10.03 -7.25 -25.46
N ALA A 131 9.47 -8.32 -26.01
CA ALA A 131 9.18 -9.55 -25.26
C ALA A 131 10.40 -10.14 -24.53
N LEU A 132 10.20 -10.70 -23.34
CA LEU A 132 11.24 -11.40 -22.57
C LEU A 132 11.53 -12.78 -23.18
N THR A 133 12.40 -12.83 -24.19
CA THR A 133 12.83 -14.09 -24.82
C THR A 133 13.75 -14.91 -23.92
N ALA A 134 13.88 -16.22 -24.20
CA ALA A 134 14.80 -17.10 -23.47
C ALA A 134 16.25 -16.57 -23.43
N LYS A 135 16.71 -15.92 -24.51
CA LYS A 135 18.02 -15.27 -24.56
C LYS A 135 18.13 -14.10 -23.57
N ARG A 136 17.12 -13.22 -23.53
CA ARG A 136 17.09 -12.06 -22.62
C ARG A 136 16.98 -12.49 -21.16
N ALA A 137 16.17 -13.51 -20.88
CA ALA A 137 16.03 -14.08 -19.54
C ALA A 137 17.36 -14.68 -19.04
N LYS A 138 18.12 -15.36 -19.91
CA LYS A 138 19.46 -15.88 -19.57
C LYS A 138 20.46 -14.78 -19.21
N ILE A 139 20.46 -13.67 -19.96
CA ILE A 139 21.33 -12.52 -19.69
C ILE A 139 20.96 -11.86 -18.36
N LEU A 140 19.67 -11.62 -18.11
CA LEU A 140 19.19 -11.03 -16.86
C LEU A 140 19.65 -11.84 -15.65
N ARG A 141 19.57 -13.18 -15.73
CA ARG A 141 20.04 -14.06 -14.66
C ARG A 141 21.55 -14.01 -14.43
N ALA A 142 22.33 -13.86 -15.50
CA ALA A 142 23.79 -13.74 -15.40
C ALA A 142 24.21 -12.48 -14.64
N ILE A 143 23.47 -11.37 -14.76
CA ILE A 143 23.71 -10.11 -14.01
C ILE A 143 23.65 -10.35 -12.49
N PHE A 144 22.82 -11.29 -12.05
CA PHE A 144 22.66 -11.65 -10.62
C PHE A 144 23.44 -12.90 -10.21
N GLY A 145 24.42 -13.34 -11.00
CA GLY A 145 25.25 -14.52 -10.70
C GLY A 145 24.51 -15.85 -10.75
N LYS A 146 23.29 -15.91 -11.31
CA LYS A 146 22.48 -17.13 -11.43
C LYS A 146 22.70 -17.80 -12.78
N ILE A 147 23.81 -18.52 -12.94
CA ILE A 147 24.13 -19.23 -14.18
C ILE A 147 23.35 -20.56 -14.23
N GLY A 148 22.35 -20.65 -15.10
CA GLY A 148 21.54 -21.86 -15.31
C GLY A 148 20.24 -21.59 -16.10
N PRO A 149 19.57 -22.64 -16.63
CA PRO A 149 18.36 -22.50 -17.43
C PRO A 149 17.21 -21.84 -16.63
N TYR A 150 16.36 -21.09 -17.33
CA TYR A 150 15.20 -20.41 -16.77
C TYR A 150 14.05 -21.43 -16.64
N PRO A 151 13.52 -21.73 -15.45
CA PRO A 151 12.35 -22.58 -15.34
C PRO A 151 11.10 -21.80 -15.78
N GLY A 152 10.42 -22.28 -16.82
CA GLY A 152 9.05 -21.88 -17.15
C GLY A 152 8.88 -20.66 -18.07
N LEU A 153 9.69 -20.54 -19.12
CA LEU A 153 9.31 -19.80 -20.34
C LEU A 153 9.12 -20.79 -21.49
#